data_AF-A0A5B0X0X0-F1
#
_entry.id   AF-A0A5B0X0X0-F1
#
_cell.length_a   1.000
_cell.length_b   1.000
_cell.length_c   1.000
_cell.angle_alpha   90.00
_cell.angle_beta   90.00
_cell.angle_gamma   90.00
#
_symmetry.space_group_name_H-M   'P 1'
#
loop_
_entity.id
_entity.type
_entity.pdbx_description
1 polymer ?
#
loop_
_entity_poly.entity_id
_entity_poly.type
_entity_poly.pdbx_seq_one_letter_code
_entity_poly.pdbx_strand_id
1 'polypeptide(L)'
;MAKTGNERLAEALKAASDAAVGNVLSSKSITDKQRTLLVKKGYFKQIIRGWYLLDADLTTEKAGDSVLWYESIWSFVGQYIESIFGDDYWLNPEASLNLCKK
;
A
#
# COMPACT_ATOMS: atom_id res chain seq x y z
N MET A 1 -22.05 3.46 22.90
CA MET A 1 -22.04 1.99 22.67
C MET A 1 -20.63 1.60 22.26
N ALA A 2 -20.01 0.61 22.92
CA ALA A 2 -18.67 0.17 22.56
C ALA A 2 -18.74 -0.57 21.22
N LYS A 3 -18.06 -0.05 20.19
CA LYS A 3 -17.99 -0.69 18.87
C LYS A 3 -17.46 -2.11 19.00
N THR A 4 -18.18 -3.09 18.46
CA THR A 4 -17.74 -4.50 18.43
C THR A 4 -16.45 -4.66 17.61
N GLY A 5 -15.71 -5.74 17.86
CA GLY A 5 -14.43 -6.00 17.20
C GLY A 5 -14.53 -6.02 15.66
N ASN A 6 -15.66 -6.48 15.12
CA ASN A 6 -15.91 -6.52 13.68
C ASN A 6 -16.19 -5.13 13.10
N GLU A 7 -16.90 -4.25 13.81
CA GLU A 7 -17.13 -2.86 13.35
C GLU A 7 -15.82 -2.10 13.22
N ARG A 8 -14.90 -2.29 14.18
CA ARG A 8 -13.57 -1.65 14.15
C ARG A 8 -12.69 -2.16 13.01
N LEU A 9 -12.83 -3.45 12.66
CA LEU A 9 -12.13 -4.04 11.52
C LEU A 9 -12.70 -3.51 10.20
N ALA A 10 -14.03 -3.44 10.07
CA ALA A 10 -14.69 -2.91 8.89
C ALA A 10 -14.32 -1.44 8.64
N GLU A 11 -14.28 -0.61 9.69
CA GLU A 11 -13.81 0.79 9.59
C GLU A 11 -12.34 0.88 9.19
N ALA A 12 -11.48 0.01 9.73
CA ALA A 12 -10.06 -0.01 9.37
C ALA A 12 -9.84 -0.43 7.92
N LEU A 13 -10.55 -1.45 7.44
CA LEU A 13 -10.52 -1.89 6.05
C LEU A 13 -11.03 -0.79 5.12
N LYS A 14 -12.15 -0.15 5.46
CA LYS A 14 -12.69 0.95 4.66
C LYS A 14 -11.70 2.12 4.54
N ALA A 15 -11.08 2.54 5.65
CA ALA A 15 -10.07 3.58 5.63
C ALA A 15 -8.83 3.18 4.83
N ALA A 16 -8.40 1.92 4.93
CA ALA A 16 -7.28 1.41 4.16
C ALA A 16 -7.59 1.34 2.66
N SER A 17 -8.79 0.91 2.27
CA SER A 17 -9.22 0.85 0.87
C SER A 17 -9.38 2.23 0.24
N ASP A 18 -9.88 3.21 1.01
CA ASP A 18 -10.02 4.60 0.53
C ASP A 18 -8.66 5.27 0.30
N ALA A 19 -7.68 4.96 1.16
CA ALA A 19 -6.33 5.50 1.06
C ALA A 19 -5.39 4.68 0.14
N ALA A 20 -5.78 3.48 -0.28
CA ALA A 20 -4.94 2.61 -1.09
C ALA A 20 -5.02 2.99 -2.56
N VAL A 21 -3.87 3.13 -3.20
CA VAL A 21 -3.76 3.31 -4.65
C VAL A 21 -3.15 2.05 -5.22
N GLY A 22 -3.91 1.33 -6.04
CA GLY A 22 -3.51 0.04 -6.60
C GLY A 22 -3.19 -0.98 -5.50
N ASN A 23 -4.02 -1.09 -4.46
CA ASN A 23 -3.84 -1.98 -3.30
C ASN A 23 -2.60 -1.71 -2.43
N VAL A 24 -1.88 -0.60 -2.68
CA VAL A 24 -0.67 -0.25 -1.96
C VAL A 24 -0.92 1.01 -1.14
N LEU A 25 -0.35 1.05 0.06
CA LEU A 25 -0.51 2.17 0.98
C LEU A 25 0.74 2.41 1.83
N SER A 26 0.96 3.67 2.15
CA SER A 26 2.01 4.11 3.08
C SER A 26 1.51 4.06 4.52
N SER A 27 2.43 3.84 5.47
CA SER A 27 2.14 3.92 6.91
C SER A 27 1.63 5.29 7.34
N LYS A 28 1.88 6.34 6.54
CA LYS A 28 1.42 7.71 6.81
C LYS A 28 -0.08 7.90 6.57
N SER A 29 -0.68 7.07 5.72
CA SER A 29 -2.08 7.25 5.29
C SER A 29 -3.11 6.68 6.27
N ILE A 30 -2.68 5.93 7.29
CA ILE A 30 -3.57 5.28 8.26
C ILE A 30 -3.07 5.43 9.70
N THR A 31 -3.97 5.25 10.67
CA THR A 31 -3.61 5.33 12.10
C THR A 31 -2.86 4.08 12.55
N ASP A 32 -1.88 4.21 13.45
CA ASP A 32 -1.11 3.09 14.02
C ASP A 32 -1.98 1.95 14.59
N LYS A 33 -3.12 2.31 15.22
CA LYS A 33 -4.10 1.34 15.74
C LYS A 33 -4.74 0.50 14.62
N GLN A 34 -5.11 1.14 13.51
CA GLN A 34 -5.70 0.46 12.34
C GLN A 34 -4.64 -0.42 11.67
N ARG A 35 -3.42 0.11 11.52
CA ARG A 35 -2.27 -0.62 10.97
C ARG A 35 -2.02 -1.91 11.74
N THR A 36 -1.87 -1.81 13.06
CA THR A 36 -1.61 -2.96 13.92
C THR A 36 -2.74 -3.99 13.85
N LEU A 37 -4.00 -3.52 13.76
CA LEU A 37 -5.16 -4.39 13.60
C LEU A 37 -5.13 -5.15 12.26
N LEU A 38 -4.87 -4.46 11.16
CA LEU A 38 -4.87 -5.02 9.80
C LEU A 38 -3.69 -5.98 9.59
N VAL A 39 -2.51 -5.65 10.10
CA VAL A 39 -1.33 -6.54 10.09
C VAL A 39 -1.61 -7.79 10.92
N LYS A 40 -2.15 -7.63 12.14
CA LYS A 40 -2.50 -8.78 13.00
C LYS A 40 -3.54 -9.71 12.37
N LYS A 41 -4.41 -9.17 11.51
CA LYS A 41 -5.43 -9.93 10.79
C LYS A 41 -4.94 -10.51 9.46
N GLY A 42 -3.74 -10.17 9.02
CA GLY A 42 -3.14 -10.67 7.77
C GLY A 42 -3.53 -9.90 6.51
N TYR A 43 -4.38 -8.87 6.63
CA TYR A 43 -4.77 -8.04 5.48
C TYR A 43 -3.66 -7.13 4.98
N PHE A 44 -2.72 -6.79 5.86
CA PHE A 44 -1.58 -5.94 5.52
C PHE A 44 -0.30 -6.75 5.47
N LYS A 45 0.25 -6.87 4.27
CA LYS A 45 1.53 -7.53 4.02
C LYS A 45 2.59 -6.47 3.83
N GLN A 46 3.65 -6.53 4.62
CA GLN A 46 4.72 -5.54 4.53
C GLN A 46 5.51 -5.76 3.23
N ILE A 47 5.61 -4.73 2.39
CA ILE A 47 6.45 -4.74 1.18
C ILE A 47 7.87 -4.30 1.56
N ILE A 48 7.98 -3.09 2.09
CA ILE A 48 9.19 -2.51 2.68
C ILE A 48 8.81 -1.74 3.96
N ARG A 49 9.80 -1.25 4.71
CA ARG A 49 9.55 -0.49 5.94
C ARG A 49 8.68 0.74 5.62
N GLY A 50 7.51 0.82 6.25
CA GLY A 50 6.56 1.92 6.06
C GLY A 50 5.63 1.78 4.86
N TRP A 51 5.67 0.67 4.11
CA TRP A 51 4.78 0.40 2.98
C TRP A 51 4.14 -0.97 3.09
N TYR A 52 2.85 -1.04 2.78
CA TYR A 52 2.05 -2.24 2.92
C TYR A 52 1.22 -2.50 1.66
N LEU A 53 1.05 -3.77 1.35
CA LEU A 53 0.06 -4.27 0.41
C LEU A 53 -1.20 -4.62 1.19
N LEU A 54 -2.33 -4.02 0.80
CA LEU A 54 -3.66 -4.41 1.24
C LEU A 54 -4.09 -5.60 0.38
N ASP A 55 -4.10 -6.77 1.00
CA ASP A 55 -4.40 -8.02 0.30
C ASP A 55 -5.44 -8.80 1.09
N ALA A 56 -6.50 -9.22 0.40
CA ALA A 56 -7.59 -9.97 1.01
C ALA A 56 -7.30 -11.48 1.13
N ASP A 57 -6.25 -11.97 0.45
CA ASP A 57 -5.80 -13.35 0.54
C ASP A 57 -4.94 -13.55 1.80
N LEU A 58 -5.55 -14.21 2.79
CA LEU A 58 -4.89 -14.52 4.06
C LEU A 58 -3.98 -15.76 3.99
N THR A 59 -3.95 -16.45 2.85
CA THR A 59 -3.15 -17.68 2.68
C THR A 59 -1.69 -17.38 2.39
N THR A 60 -1.42 -16.24 1.74
CA THR A 60 -0.07 -15.80 1.45
C THR A 60 0.45 -14.87 2.54
N GLU A 61 1.51 -15.26 3.24
CA GLU A 61 2.06 -14.44 4.34
C GLU A 61 2.95 -13.29 3.86
N LYS A 62 3.58 -13.44 2.70
CA LYS A 62 4.54 -12.48 2.14
C LYS A 62 3.93 -11.72 0.96
N ALA A 63 4.13 -10.41 0.90
CA ALA A 63 3.70 -9.61 -0.24
C ALA A 63 4.30 -10.14 -1.56
N GLY A 64 5.58 -10.52 -1.57
CA GLY A 64 6.28 -10.98 -2.78
C GLY A 64 5.71 -12.26 -3.42
N ASP A 65 5.02 -13.09 -2.65
CA ASP A 65 4.42 -14.34 -3.11
C ASP A 65 2.95 -14.15 -3.56
N SER A 66 2.37 -12.97 -3.33
CA SER A 66 0.97 -12.70 -3.68
C SER A 66 0.85 -12.31 -5.15
N VAL A 67 -0.12 -12.91 -5.86
CA VAL A 67 -0.45 -12.51 -7.25
C VAL A 67 -0.80 -11.03 -7.32
N LEU A 68 -1.53 -10.53 -6.31
CA LEU A 68 -1.91 -9.12 -6.20
C LEU A 68 -0.70 -8.18 -6.17
N TRP A 69 0.44 -8.62 -5.63
CA TRP A 69 1.66 -7.81 -5.62
C TRP A 69 2.20 -7.58 -7.02
N TYR A 70 2.16 -8.60 -7.89
CA TYR A 70 2.61 -8.45 -9.28
C TYR A 70 1.77 -7.45 -10.07
N GLU A 71 0.47 -7.37 -9.78
CA GLU A 71 -0.42 -6.36 -10.37
C GLU A 71 -0.19 -4.97 -9.77
N SER A 72 0.16 -4.91 -8.50
CA SER A 72 0.24 -3.68 -7.71
C SER A 72 1.64 -3.04 -7.70
N ILE A 73 2.66 -3.75 -8.20
CA ILE A 73 4.06 -3.32 -8.14
C ILE A 73 4.30 -1.97 -8.82
N TRP A 74 3.67 -1.73 -9.97
CA TRP A 74 3.83 -0.47 -10.71
C TRP A 74 3.19 0.71 -9.97
N SER A 75 2.05 0.48 -9.32
CA SER A 75 1.41 1.48 -8.46
C SER A 75 2.26 1.80 -7.22
N PHE A 76 2.94 0.79 -6.66
CA PHE A 76 3.92 1.00 -5.60
C PHE A 76 5.11 1.83 -6.09
N VAL A 77 5.72 1.48 -7.23
CA VAL A 77 6.90 2.17 -7.76
C VAL A 77 6.61 3.66 -8.00
N GLY A 78 5.47 3.98 -8.62
CA GLY A 78 5.06 5.38 -8.84
C GLY A 78 4.94 6.16 -7.52
N GLN A 79 4.18 5.64 -6.56
CA GLN A 79 4.00 6.29 -5.27
C GLN A 79 5.29 6.36 -4.43
N TYR A 80 6.15 5.36 -4.54
CA TYR A 80 7.40 5.29 -3.80
C TYR A 80 8.39 6.34 -4.29
N ILE A 81 8.52 6.48 -5.61
CA ILE A 81 9.36 7.52 -6.23
C ILE A 81 8.83 8.90 -5.85
N GLU A 82 7.53 9.15 -5.99
CA GLU A 82 6.90 10.42 -5.60
C GLU A 82 7.12 10.72 -4.10
N SER A 83 7.01 9.71 -3.24
CA SER A 83 7.22 9.88 -1.80
C SER A 83 8.67 10.19 -1.40
N ILE A 84 9.67 9.82 -2.21
CA ILE A 84 11.10 10.06 -1.90
C ILE A 84 11.60 11.34 -2.55
N PHE A 85 11.23 11.55 -3.81
CA PHE A 85 11.73 12.67 -4.62
C PHE A 85 10.79 13.88 -4.62
N GLY A 86 9.53 13.71 -4.20
CA GLY A 86 8.54 14.78 -4.23
C GLY A 86 8.35 15.33 -5.66
N ASP A 87 8.19 16.65 -5.75
CA ASP A 87 8.08 17.39 -7.03
C ASP A 87 9.46 17.64 -7.67
N ASP A 88 10.57 17.37 -6.96
CA ASP A 88 11.95 17.59 -7.43
C ASP A 88 12.49 16.38 -8.21
N TYR A 89 11.59 15.58 -8.80
CA TYR A 89 11.97 14.42 -9.60
C TYR A 89 12.53 14.87 -10.97
N TRP A 90 13.81 15.22 -10.99
CA TRP A 90 14.56 15.41 -12.22
C TRP A 90 15.18 14.09 -12.67
N LEU A 91 14.47 13.32 -13.49
CA LEU A 91 15.15 12.42 -14.41
C LEU A 91 15.90 13.28 -15.42
N ASN A 92 17.16 12.93 -15.73
CA ASN A 92 17.83 13.45 -16.91
C ASN A 92 16.87 13.32 -18.11
N PRO A 93 16.67 14.34 -18.96
CA PRO A 93 15.64 14.38 -20.00
C PRO A 93 15.54 13.10 -20.86
N GLU A 94 16.66 12.40 -21.09
CA GLU A 94 16.71 11.12 -21.79
C GLU A 94 15.94 9.99 -21.09
N ALA A 95 15.91 9.96 -19.76
CA ALA A 95 15.22 8.92 -18.99
C ALA A 95 13.72 9.24 -18.82
N SER A 96 13.34 10.52 -18.77
CA SER A 96 11.93 10.96 -18.83
C SER A 96 11.26 10.57 -20.14
N LEU A 97 12.00 10.63 -21.26
CA LEU A 97 11.53 10.18 -22.58
C LEU A 97 11.27 8.68 -22.66
N ASN A 98 11.99 7.86 -21.89
CA ASN A 98 11.81 6.40 -21.89
C ASN A 98 10.62 5.92 -21.05
N LEU A 99 10.24 6.65 -19.99
CA LEU A 99 9.03 6.35 -19.22
C LEU A 99 7.72 6.81 -19.91
N CYS A 100 7.78 7.88 -20.71
CA CYS A 100 6.62 8.41 -21.43
C CYS A 100 6.34 7.77 -22.79
N LYS A 101 7.14 6.80 -23.24
CA LYS A 101 6.83 6.06 -24.47
C LYS A 101 5.89 4.90 -24.16
N LYS A 102 4.61 5.22 -24.40
CA LYS A 102 3.47 4.34 -24.62
C LYS A 102 3.75 3.27 -25.67
#